data_AF-W7D9X2-F1
#
_entry.id   AF-W7D9X2-F1
#
_cell.length_a   1.000
_cell.length_b   1.000
_cell.length_c   1.000
_cell.angle_alpha   90.00
_cell.angle_beta   90.00
_cell.angle_gamma   90.00
#
_symmetry.space_group_name_H-M   'P 1'
#
loop_
_entity.id
_entity.type
_entity.pdbx_description
1 polymer ?
#
loop_
_entity_poly.entity_id
_entity_poly.type
_entity_poly.pdbx_seq_one_letter_code
_entity_poly.pdbx_strand_id
1 'polypeptide(L)'
;MKATGLIVEYNPFHNGHLLHLNEAKKQTGAEVIIAVMSGSFLQRGEPALLPKWERTKMAVDAGIDLVVELPFYFATQQAAIFANGAVEILAALGVSSIFFGSENGDVKSFSNAAGIISGQSNAFKVAIRRYLDDKRHSYATAWNLAIHELAPDLELDLTQPNNILGFHYALAALSQQVPITMQQ
;
A
#
# COMPACT_ATOMS: atom_id res chain seq x y z
N MET A 1 -11.69 4.22 -20.36
CA MET A 1 -10.96 5.00 -19.35
C MET A 1 -10.26 4.02 -18.42
N LYS A 2 -8.93 3.98 -18.49
CA LYS A 2 -8.07 3.16 -17.63
C LYS A 2 -7.44 4.03 -16.55
N ALA A 3 -7.92 3.90 -15.32
CA ALA A 3 -7.41 4.65 -14.19
C ALA A 3 -6.44 3.80 -13.35
N THR A 4 -5.30 4.39 -13.00
CA THR A 4 -4.30 3.81 -12.09
C THR A 4 -4.21 4.62 -10.80
N GLY A 5 -4.28 3.91 -9.68
CA GLY A 5 -4.18 4.43 -8.34
C GLY A 5 -2.74 4.43 -7.82
N LEU A 6 -2.35 5.51 -7.15
CA LEU A 6 -1.10 5.61 -6.38
C LEU A 6 -1.45 5.88 -4.92
N ILE A 7 -0.79 5.21 -3.99
CA ILE A 7 -0.94 5.44 -2.54
C ILE A 7 0.34 6.10 -2.05
N VAL A 8 0.27 7.35 -1.61
CA VAL A 8 1.45 8.23 -1.48
C VAL A 8 1.38 9.18 -0.29
N GLU A 9 2.52 9.79 0.05
CA GLU A 9 2.60 10.80 1.11
C GLU A 9 3.24 12.10 0.63
N TYR A 10 4.19 12.02 -0.30
CA TYR A 10 4.90 13.16 -0.91
C TYR A 10 5.46 14.14 0.10
N ASN A 11 6.43 13.71 0.92
CA ASN A 11 6.96 14.50 2.03
C ASN A 11 8.42 15.01 1.85
N PRO A 12 8.74 15.93 0.92
CA PRO A 12 7.92 16.51 -0.14
C PRO A 12 7.88 15.65 -1.41
N PHE A 13 7.19 16.11 -2.47
CA PHE A 13 7.32 15.51 -3.80
C PHE A 13 8.76 15.67 -4.33
N HIS A 14 9.32 14.65 -4.98
CA HIS A 14 10.72 14.62 -5.41
C HIS A 14 10.93 13.73 -6.63
N ASN A 15 12.16 13.67 -7.17
CA ASN A 15 12.45 12.96 -8.43
C ASN A 15 12.13 11.46 -8.40
N GLY A 16 12.29 10.78 -7.27
CA GLY A 16 11.81 9.40 -7.11
C GLY A 16 10.29 9.24 -7.32
N HIS A 17 9.48 10.18 -6.83
CA HIS A 17 8.04 10.20 -7.05
C HIS A 17 7.70 10.49 -8.52
N LEU A 18 8.45 11.38 -9.18
CA LEU A 18 8.29 11.65 -10.60
C LEU A 18 8.60 10.42 -11.45
N LEU A 19 9.68 9.69 -11.13
CA LEU A 19 10.03 8.44 -11.80
C LEU A 19 8.92 7.40 -11.59
N HIS A 20 8.45 7.22 -10.35
CA HIS A 20 7.36 6.31 -10.03
C HIS A 20 6.07 6.63 -10.78
N LEU A 21 5.69 7.91 -10.86
CA LEU A 21 4.53 8.37 -11.63
C LEU A 21 4.67 8.04 -13.12
N ASN A 22 5.84 8.32 -13.70
CA ASN A 22 6.09 8.07 -15.12
C ASN A 22 6.08 6.58 -15.45
N GLU A 23 6.67 5.74 -14.58
CA GLU A 23 6.64 4.30 -14.76
C GLU A 23 5.23 3.74 -14.57
N ALA A 24 4.45 4.25 -13.61
CA ALA A 24 3.05 3.91 -13.45
C ALA A 24 2.26 4.16 -14.74
N LYS A 25 2.40 5.35 -15.34
CA LYS A 25 1.74 5.67 -16.62
C LYS A 25 2.16 4.71 -17.72
N LYS A 26 3.46 4.44 -17.85
CA LYS A 26 4.02 3.60 -18.90
C LYS A 26 3.62 2.13 -18.78
N GLN A 27 3.77 1.53 -17.59
CA GLN A 27 3.49 0.11 -17.39
C GLN A 27 2.00 -0.20 -17.35
N THR A 28 1.22 0.70 -16.74
CA THR A 28 -0.23 0.48 -16.63
C THR A 28 -0.97 0.96 -17.88
N GLY A 29 -0.37 1.81 -18.73
CA GLY A 29 -1.07 2.45 -19.85
C GLY A 29 -2.24 3.31 -19.39
N ALA A 30 -2.11 3.93 -18.21
CA ALA A 30 -3.17 4.73 -17.61
C ALA A 30 -3.48 5.99 -18.42
N GLU A 31 -4.76 6.24 -18.61
CA GLU A 31 -5.29 7.51 -19.13
C GLU A 31 -5.50 8.52 -18.00
N VAL A 32 -5.69 8.03 -16.77
CA VAL A 32 -5.93 8.84 -15.57
C VAL A 32 -5.11 8.29 -14.41
N ILE A 33 -4.37 9.14 -13.71
CA ILE A 33 -3.67 8.84 -12.47
C ILE A 33 -4.41 9.47 -11.29
N ILE A 34 -4.79 8.63 -10.33
CA ILE A 34 -5.46 9.04 -9.09
C ILE A 34 -4.52 8.74 -7.92
N ALA A 35 -4.15 9.76 -7.15
CA ALA A 35 -3.37 9.58 -5.93
C ALA A 35 -4.28 9.65 -4.70
N VAL A 36 -4.21 8.65 -3.82
CA VAL A 36 -4.68 8.76 -2.44
C VAL A 36 -3.48 9.15 -1.58
N MET A 37 -3.53 10.36 -1.02
CA MET A 37 -2.39 11.00 -0.35
C MET A 37 -2.65 11.24 1.14
N SER A 38 -1.71 10.86 2.01
CA SER A 38 -1.77 11.21 3.44
C SER A 38 -1.97 12.72 3.63
N GLY A 39 -2.85 13.08 4.57
CA GLY A 39 -3.13 14.46 4.97
C GLY A 39 -1.96 15.07 5.77
N SER A 40 -2.25 15.89 6.77
CA SER A 40 -1.22 16.64 7.50
C SER A 40 -0.27 15.77 8.36
N PHE A 41 -0.65 14.52 8.65
CA PHE A 41 0.17 13.53 9.35
C PHE A 41 0.28 12.27 8.52
N LEU A 42 1.44 11.62 8.64
CA LEU A 42 1.88 10.52 7.79
C LEU A 42 1.82 9.18 8.52
N GLN A 43 2.03 8.10 7.77
CA GLN A 43 1.96 6.71 8.23
C GLN A 43 2.91 6.40 9.38
N ARG A 44 4.06 7.08 9.42
CA ARG A 44 5.05 6.98 10.50
C ARG A 44 4.72 7.84 11.74
N GLY A 45 3.58 8.52 11.74
CA GLY A 45 3.15 9.42 12.82
C GLY A 45 3.76 10.81 12.80
N GLU A 46 4.55 11.12 11.77
CA GLU A 46 5.22 12.41 11.62
C GLU A 46 4.29 13.44 10.95
N PRO A 47 4.40 14.73 11.29
CA PRO A 47 3.77 15.78 10.50
C PRO A 47 4.41 15.87 9.12
N ALA A 48 3.61 16.14 8.09
CA ALA A 48 4.15 16.46 6.77
C ALA A 48 4.95 17.77 6.81
N LEU A 49 6.09 17.81 6.13
CA LEU A 49 6.97 18.98 5.99
C LEU A 49 6.24 20.17 5.39
N LEU A 50 5.32 19.92 4.46
CA LEU A 50 4.51 20.92 3.80
C LEU A 50 3.01 20.60 3.97
N PRO A 51 2.14 21.64 4.02
CA PRO A 51 0.70 21.45 4.04
C PRO A 51 0.22 20.56 2.89
N LYS A 52 -0.83 19.77 3.13
CA LYS A 52 -1.41 18.88 2.11
C LYS A 52 -1.73 19.60 0.80
N TRP A 53 -2.14 20.87 0.88
CA TRP A 53 -2.45 21.71 -0.28
C TRP A 53 -1.24 21.96 -1.20
N GLU A 54 -0.07 22.24 -0.61
CA GLU A 54 1.18 22.46 -1.35
C GLU A 54 1.65 21.15 -2.01
N ARG A 55 1.59 20.03 -1.27
CA ARG A 55 1.93 18.70 -1.81
C ARG A 55 0.98 18.27 -2.92
N THR A 56 -0.32 18.57 -2.79
CA THR A 56 -1.32 18.36 -3.84
C THR A 56 -0.98 19.17 -5.08
N LYS A 57 -0.61 20.45 -4.93
CA LYS A 57 -0.18 21.28 -6.06
C LYS A 57 1.03 20.68 -6.77
N MET A 58 2.06 20.24 -6.04
CA MET A 58 3.23 19.59 -6.62
C MET A 58 2.88 18.32 -7.39
N ALA A 59 1.98 17.50 -6.84
CA ALA A 59 1.52 16.27 -7.47
C ALA A 59 0.78 16.54 -8.78
N VAL A 60 -0.14 17.51 -8.78
CA VAL A 60 -0.92 17.90 -9.97
C VAL A 60 -0.01 18.52 -11.04
N ASP A 61 0.90 19.42 -10.65
CA ASP A 61 1.86 20.05 -11.57
C ASP A 61 2.80 19.01 -12.20
N ALA A 62 3.09 17.90 -11.52
CA ALA A 62 3.86 16.77 -12.05
C ALA A 62 3.05 15.83 -12.97
N GLY A 63 1.73 16.00 -13.04
CA GLY A 63 0.84 15.25 -13.92
C GLY A 63 0.03 14.15 -13.25
N ILE A 64 -0.30 14.27 -11.96
CA ILE A 64 -1.40 13.51 -11.34
C ILE A 64 -2.72 14.21 -11.63
N ASP A 65 -3.73 13.47 -12.09
CA ASP A 65 -5.01 14.05 -12.53
C ASP A 65 -5.95 14.33 -11.35
N LEU A 66 -5.91 13.49 -10.31
CA LEU A 66 -6.73 13.64 -9.11
C LEU A 66 -5.93 13.28 -7.85
N VAL A 67 -6.01 14.13 -6.83
CA VAL A 67 -5.47 13.85 -5.49
C VAL A 67 -6.62 13.82 -4.49
N VAL A 68 -6.77 12.69 -3.79
CA VAL A 68 -7.76 12.49 -2.73
C VAL A 68 -7.02 12.31 -1.41
N GLU A 69 -7.48 12.99 -0.37
CA GLU A 69 -6.89 12.84 0.96
C GLU A 69 -7.24 11.46 1.54
N LEU A 70 -6.22 10.75 2.04
CA LEU A 70 -6.41 9.62 2.93
C LEU A 70 -6.81 10.14 4.32
N PRO A 71 -8.01 9.82 4.84
CA PRO A 71 -8.44 10.33 6.13
C PRO A 71 -7.45 9.99 7.24
N PHE A 72 -7.27 10.92 8.18
CA PHE A 72 -6.35 10.78 9.32
C PHE A 72 -6.53 9.45 10.07
N TYR A 73 -7.78 8.98 10.19
CA TYR A 73 -8.12 7.68 10.79
C TYR A 73 -7.31 6.52 10.22
N PHE A 74 -7.01 6.54 8.91
CA PHE A 74 -6.20 5.54 8.21
C PHE A 74 -4.74 5.98 8.05
N ALA A 75 -4.51 7.27 7.78
CA ALA A 75 -3.22 7.78 7.34
C ALA A 75 -2.10 7.56 8.35
N THR A 76 -2.37 7.59 9.66
CA THR A 76 -1.36 7.42 10.72
C THR A 76 -1.36 6.03 11.35
N GLN A 77 -1.86 5.02 10.63
CA GLN A 77 -2.00 3.66 11.14
C GLN A 77 -0.92 2.73 10.61
N GLN A 78 -0.81 1.55 11.23
CA GLN A 78 -0.02 0.46 10.68
C GLN A 78 -0.49 0.05 9.27
N ALA A 79 0.43 -0.54 8.51
CA ALA A 79 0.31 -0.78 7.07
C ALA A 79 -1.02 -1.44 6.63
N ALA A 80 -1.57 -2.38 7.40
CA ALA A 80 -2.82 -3.04 7.05
C ALA A 80 -4.04 -2.09 7.12
N ILE A 81 -4.15 -1.24 8.14
CA ILE A 81 -5.26 -0.27 8.23
C ILE A 81 -5.07 0.85 7.21
N PHE A 82 -3.82 1.32 7.05
CA PHE A 82 -3.45 2.31 6.03
C PHE A 82 -3.85 1.84 4.63
N ALA A 83 -3.43 0.61 4.26
CA ALA A 83 -3.75 0.00 2.97
C ALA A 83 -5.25 -0.20 2.77
N ASN A 84 -5.98 -0.64 3.81
CA ASN A 84 -7.42 -0.86 3.69
C ASN A 84 -8.17 0.41 3.27
N GLY A 85 -7.94 1.53 3.97
CA GLY A 85 -8.60 2.79 3.64
C GLY A 85 -8.19 3.33 2.27
N ALA A 86 -6.90 3.21 1.92
CA ALA A 86 -6.41 3.69 0.63
C ALA A 86 -6.96 2.88 -0.55
N VAL A 87 -6.98 1.54 -0.44
CA VAL A 87 -7.55 0.65 -1.46
C VAL A 87 -9.06 0.84 -1.58
N GLU A 88 -9.77 1.00 -0.47
CA GLU A 88 -11.22 1.26 -0.46
C GLU A 88 -11.57 2.55 -1.23
N ILE A 89 -10.84 3.64 -0.97
CA ILE A 89 -11.03 4.92 -1.66
C ILE A 89 -10.74 4.76 -3.16
N LEU A 90 -9.63 4.13 -3.53
CA LEU A 90 -9.28 3.92 -4.95
C LEU A 90 -10.31 3.05 -5.67
N ALA A 91 -10.82 2.01 -5.01
CA ALA A 91 -11.88 1.16 -5.54
C ALA A 91 -13.18 1.95 -5.76
N ALA A 92 -13.58 2.77 -4.79
CA ALA A 92 -14.77 3.62 -4.91
C ALA A 92 -14.66 4.65 -6.06
N LEU A 93 -13.44 5.04 -6.42
CA LEU A 93 -13.15 5.93 -7.55
C LEU A 93 -13.05 5.20 -8.90
N GLY A 94 -13.27 3.88 -8.93
CA GLY A 94 -13.25 3.08 -10.17
C GLY A 94 -11.86 2.82 -10.73
N VAL A 95 -10.82 2.85 -9.90
CA VAL A 95 -9.45 2.51 -10.30
C VAL A 95 -9.37 1.02 -10.69
N SER A 96 -8.72 0.74 -11.82
CA SER A 96 -8.53 -0.64 -12.32
C SER A 96 -7.23 -1.28 -11.86
N SER A 97 -6.22 -0.47 -11.56
CA SER A 97 -4.90 -0.95 -11.14
C SER A 97 -4.28 -0.05 -10.10
N ILE A 98 -3.57 -0.62 -9.13
CA ILE A 98 -2.72 0.12 -8.21
C ILE A 98 -1.27 -0.12 -8.60
N PHE A 99 -0.51 0.96 -8.71
CA PHE A 99 0.93 0.91 -8.98
C PHE A 99 1.71 1.36 -7.76
N PHE A 100 2.63 0.52 -7.29
CA PHE A 100 3.47 0.80 -6.13
C PHE A 100 4.91 0.37 -6.38
N GLY A 101 5.86 1.14 -5.84
CA GLY A 101 7.25 0.71 -5.76
C GLY A 101 7.43 -0.37 -4.69
N SER A 102 8.37 -1.28 -4.88
CA SER A 102 8.76 -2.24 -3.86
C SER A 102 10.24 -2.63 -3.99
N GLU A 103 10.84 -3.14 -2.91
CA GLU A 103 12.21 -3.67 -2.94
C GLU A 103 12.28 -5.00 -3.69
N ASN A 104 11.17 -5.73 -3.75
CA ASN A 104 11.03 -6.91 -4.61
C ASN A 104 10.75 -6.48 -6.06
N GLY A 105 11.11 -7.27 -7.07
CA GLY A 105 10.91 -6.92 -8.48
C GLY A 105 9.73 -7.61 -9.16
N ASP A 106 8.98 -8.44 -8.42
CA ASP A 106 7.92 -9.28 -8.95
C ASP A 106 6.57 -9.04 -8.26
N VAL A 107 5.66 -8.42 -9.01
CA VAL A 107 4.28 -8.16 -8.56
C VAL A 107 3.50 -9.44 -8.22
N LYS A 108 3.85 -10.58 -8.83
CA LYS A 108 3.16 -11.86 -8.59
C LYS A 108 3.40 -12.37 -7.18
N SER A 109 4.58 -12.13 -6.61
CA SER A 109 4.91 -12.53 -5.24
C SER A 109 3.93 -11.92 -4.24
N PHE A 110 3.48 -10.68 -4.45
CA PHE A 110 2.52 -10.00 -3.57
C PHE A 110 1.12 -10.61 -3.65
N SER A 111 0.64 -10.87 -4.87
CA SER A 111 -0.68 -11.50 -5.07
C SER A 111 -0.71 -12.92 -4.52
N ASN A 112 0.38 -13.69 -4.70
CA ASN A 112 0.52 -15.03 -4.15
C ASN A 112 0.53 -15.00 -2.61
N ALA A 113 1.36 -14.13 -2.01
CA ALA A 113 1.40 -13.94 -0.57
C ALA A 113 0.01 -13.60 0.00
N ALA A 114 -0.69 -12.64 -0.62
CA ALA A 114 -2.03 -12.25 -0.21
C ALA A 114 -3.02 -13.43 -0.31
N GLY A 115 -2.94 -14.23 -1.38
CA GLY A 115 -3.77 -15.41 -1.57
C GLY A 115 -3.55 -16.48 -0.50
N ILE A 116 -2.29 -16.78 -0.18
CA ILE A 116 -1.92 -17.75 0.87
C ILE A 116 -2.51 -17.33 2.21
N ILE A 117 -2.34 -16.06 2.59
CA ILE A 117 -2.79 -15.55 3.89
C ILE A 117 -4.30 -15.41 3.97
N SER A 118 -4.96 -14.97 2.89
CA SER A 118 -6.42 -14.94 2.83
C SER A 118 -7.02 -16.34 2.94
N GLY A 119 -6.42 -17.33 2.24
CA GLY A 119 -6.83 -18.73 2.32
C GLY A 119 -6.62 -19.38 3.69
N GLN A 120 -5.64 -18.90 4.46
CA GLN A 120 -5.30 -19.38 5.79
C GLN A 120 -5.70 -18.42 6.92
N SER A 121 -6.71 -17.55 6.69
CA SER A 121 -7.02 -16.43 7.59
C SER A 121 -7.20 -16.81 9.06
N ASN A 122 -7.80 -17.97 9.36
CA ASN A 122 -7.95 -18.46 10.73
C ASN A 122 -6.62 -18.90 11.35
N ALA A 123 -5.81 -19.67 10.62
CA ALA A 123 -4.49 -20.09 11.08
C ALA A 123 -3.57 -18.87 11.29
N PHE A 124 -3.64 -17.90 10.39
CA PHE A 124 -2.91 -16.64 10.50
C PHE A 124 -3.30 -15.85 11.75
N LYS A 125 -4.61 -15.71 12.03
CA LYS A 125 -5.11 -15.05 13.25
C LYS A 125 -4.60 -15.73 14.53
N VAL A 126 -4.55 -17.05 14.55
CA VAL A 126 -4.02 -17.81 15.69
C VAL A 126 -2.52 -17.59 15.84
N ALA A 127 -1.75 -17.69 14.75
CA ALA A 127 -0.31 -17.52 14.76
C ALA A 127 0.10 -16.10 15.20
N ILE A 128 -0.48 -15.06 14.58
CA ILE A 128 -0.16 -13.67 14.94
C ILE A 128 -0.55 -13.37 16.38
N ARG A 129 -1.69 -13.91 16.87
CA ARG A 129 -2.11 -13.71 18.25
C ARG A 129 -1.10 -14.29 19.23
N ARG A 130 -0.60 -15.49 18.97
CA ARG A 130 0.44 -16.14 19.77
C ARG A 130 1.72 -15.30 19.85
N TYR A 131 2.17 -14.71 18.74
CA TYR A 131 3.36 -13.85 18.73
C TYR A 131 3.11 -12.46 19.35
N LEU A 132 1.87 -11.98 19.41
CA LEU A 132 1.53 -10.73 20.09
C LEU A 132 1.30 -10.89 21.60
N ASP A 133 0.81 -12.06 22.04
CA ASP A 133 0.51 -12.33 23.44
C ASP A 133 1.75 -12.35 24.34
N ASP A 134 2.92 -12.65 23.76
CA ASP A 134 4.18 -12.66 24.51
C ASP A 134 4.74 -11.26 24.80
N LYS A 135 4.15 -10.20 24.23
CA LYS A 135 4.52 -8.77 24.34
C LYS A 135 5.99 -8.44 24.05
N ARG A 136 6.75 -9.35 23.43
CA ARG A 136 8.16 -9.14 23.07
C ARG A 136 8.33 -8.67 21.63
N HIS A 137 7.32 -8.89 20.80
CA HIS A 137 7.35 -8.57 19.38
C HIS A 137 6.54 -7.32 19.05
N SER A 138 7.09 -6.48 18.17
CA SER A 138 6.29 -5.44 17.50
C SER A 138 5.23 -6.08 16.61
N TYR A 139 4.18 -5.33 16.23
CA TYR A 139 3.17 -5.86 15.30
C TYR A 139 3.79 -6.35 13.98
N ALA A 140 4.72 -5.60 13.39
CA ALA A 140 5.41 -5.99 12.16
C ALA A 140 6.25 -7.27 12.35
N THR A 141 6.93 -7.40 13.49
CA THR A 141 7.72 -8.60 13.82
C THR A 141 6.81 -9.82 14.01
N ALA A 142 5.72 -9.69 14.77
CA ALA A 142 4.76 -10.76 15.00
C ALA A 142 4.08 -11.20 13.69
N TRP A 143 3.79 -10.24 12.82
CA TRP A 143 3.23 -10.47 11.50
C TRP A 143 4.20 -11.30 10.63
N ASN A 144 5.47 -10.88 10.54
CA ASN A 144 6.50 -11.63 9.79
C ASN A 144 6.74 -13.04 10.32
N LEU A 145 6.77 -13.23 11.65
CA LEU A 145 6.90 -14.55 12.26
C LEU A 145 5.70 -15.46 11.92
N ALA A 146 4.48 -14.92 11.97
CA ALA A 146 3.27 -15.66 11.60
C ALA A 146 3.24 -16.04 10.11
N ILE A 147 3.72 -15.15 9.24
CA ILE A 147 3.85 -15.45 7.80
C ILE A 147 4.87 -16.56 7.56
N HIS A 148 6.07 -16.43 8.11
CA HIS A 148 7.13 -17.42 7.93
C HIS A 148 6.73 -18.81 8.45
N GLU A 149 5.90 -18.87 9.50
CA GLU A 149 5.38 -20.14 10.00
C GLU A 149 4.39 -20.80 9.02
N LEU A 150 3.52 -20.02 8.38
CA LEU A 150 2.44 -20.53 7.53
C LEU A 150 2.83 -20.63 6.05
N ALA A 151 3.87 -19.91 5.64
CA ALA A 151 4.38 -19.82 4.29
C ALA A 151 5.92 -19.69 4.33
N PRO A 152 6.63 -20.74 4.78
CA PRO A 152 8.10 -20.70 4.92
C PRO A 152 8.83 -20.47 3.60
N ASP A 153 8.23 -20.89 2.48
CA ASP A 153 8.78 -20.73 1.13
C ASP A 153 8.40 -19.39 0.48
N LEU A 154 7.89 -18.42 1.26
CA LEU A 154 7.52 -17.12 0.72
C LEU A 154 8.77 -16.31 0.37
N GLU A 155 8.98 -16.08 -0.93
CA GLU A 155 10.14 -15.33 -1.46
C GLU A 155 10.10 -13.81 -1.16
N LEU A 156 9.02 -13.31 -0.56
CA LEU A 156 8.81 -11.89 -0.29
C LEU A 156 9.30 -11.50 1.11
N ASP A 157 10.36 -10.68 1.19
CA ASP A 157 10.83 -10.11 2.46
C ASP A 157 9.91 -8.97 2.93
N LEU A 158 9.05 -9.30 3.88
CA LEU A 158 8.07 -8.40 4.49
C LEU A 158 8.65 -7.56 5.64
N THR A 159 9.94 -7.65 5.92
CA THR A 159 10.63 -6.70 6.79
C THR A 159 10.93 -5.37 6.08
N GLN A 160 10.94 -5.37 4.73
CA GLN A 160 11.16 -4.16 3.95
C GLN A 160 9.93 -3.26 3.90
N PRO A 161 10.08 -1.92 4.02
CA PRO A 161 8.95 -0.99 4.13
C PRO A 161 8.02 -0.97 2.92
N ASN A 162 8.53 -1.04 1.68
CA ASN A 162 7.66 -0.97 0.52
C ASN A 162 7.05 -2.34 0.20
N ASN A 163 7.76 -3.44 0.46
CA ASN A 163 7.20 -4.78 0.35
C ASN A 163 6.01 -5.00 1.29
N ILE A 164 6.10 -4.60 2.57
CA ILE A 164 4.98 -4.77 3.51
C ILE A 164 3.75 -3.95 3.09
N LEU A 165 3.96 -2.75 2.53
CA LEU A 165 2.89 -1.94 1.98
C LEU A 165 2.25 -2.58 0.74
N GLY A 166 3.06 -2.98 -0.25
CA GLY A 166 2.60 -3.68 -1.45
C GLY A 166 1.81 -4.94 -1.14
N PHE A 167 2.28 -5.72 -0.17
CA PHE A 167 1.56 -6.88 0.34
C PHE A 167 0.19 -6.49 0.91
N HIS A 168 0.15 -5.47 1.77
CA HIS A 168 -1.11 -5.07 2.38
C HIS A 168 -2.09 -4.43 1.39
N TYR A 169 -1.61 -3.80 0.31
CA TYR A 169 -2.47 -3.37 -0.80
C TYR A 169 -3.11 -4.57 -1.50
N ALA A 170 -2.32 -5.61 -1.83
CA ALA A 170 -2.82 -6.83 -2.44
C ALA A 170 -3.81 -7.56 -1.51
N LEU A 171 -3.49 -7.68 -0.22
CA LEU A 171 -4.36 -8.32 0.77
C LEU A 171 -5.67 -7.54 0.97
N ALA A 172 -5.61 -6.21 1.05
CA ALA A 172 -6.79 -5.37 1.16
C ALA A 172 -7.68 -5.52 -0.08
N ALA A 173 -7.11 -5.47 -1.28
CA ALA A 173 -7.87 -5.62 -2.52
C ALA A 173 -8.59 -6.97 -2.60
N LEU A 174 -7.88 -8.06 -2.24
CA LEU A 174 -8.44 -9.41 -2.21
C LEU A 174 -9.54 -9.55 -1.13
N SER A 175 -9.29 -9.04 0.08
CA SER A 175 -10.22 -9.17 1.22
C SER A 175 -11.50 -8.37 1.01
N GLN A 176 -11.39 -7.18 0.39
CA GLN A 176 -12.52 -6.32 0.04
C GLN A 176 -13.22 -6.77 -1.25
N GLN A 177 -12.67 -7.76 -1.95
CA GLN A 177 -13.19 -8.30 -3.23
C GLN A 177 -13.34 -7.21 -4.30
N VAL A 178 -12.41 -6.24 -4.31
CA VAL A 178 -12.42 -5.16 -5.30
C VAL A 178 -11.67 -5.59 -6.56
N PRO A 179 -12.15 -5.23 -7.76
CA PRO A 179 -11.54 -5.66 -9.03
C PRO A 179 -10.31 -4.82 -9.39
N ILE A 180 -9.35 -4.71 -8.47
CA ILE A 180 -8.11 -3.95 -8.64
C ILE A 180 -6.95 -4.91 -8.87
N THR A 181 -6.18 -4.66 -9.93
CA THR A 181 -4.94 -5.40 -10.22
C THR A 181 -3.72 -4.68 -9.65
N MET A 182 -2.82 -5.40 -8.98
CA MET A 182 -1.53 -4.87 -8.53
C MET A 182 -0.53 -4.77 -9.68
N GLN A 183 0.25 -3.69 -9.73
CA GLN A 183 1.32 -3.44 -10.71
C GLN A 183 2.53 -2.78 -10.04
N GLN A 184 3.71 -2.96 -10.64
CA GLN A 184 5.00 -2.45 -10.19
C GLN A 184 5.89 -2.07 -11.38
#